data_AF-A0A0P9U3B3-F1
#
_entry.id   AF-A0A0P9U3B3-F1
#
_cell.length_a   1.000
_cell.length_b   1.000
_cell.length_c   1.000
_cell.angle_alpha   90.00
_cell.angle_beta   90.00
_cell.angle_gamma   90.00
#
_symmetry.space_group_name_H-M   'P 1'
#
loop_
_entity.id
_entity.type
_entity.pdbx_description
1 polymer ?
#
loop_
_entity_poly.entity_id
_entity_poly.type
_entity_poly.pdbx_seq_one_letter_code
_entity_poly.pdbx_strand_id
1 'polypeptide(L)' 'MLATERCLMTKQRRTFTPEFKREAACLVLDQGYSHTEAARSLGLVESALRRWVNQL' A
#
# COMPACT_ATOMS: atom_id res chain seq x y z
N MET A 1 11.11 1.51 -19.33
CA MET A 1 10.73 0.78 -18.10
C MET A 1 10.18 1.79 -17.07
N LEU A 2 9.14 2.56 -17.43
CA LEU A 2 8.44 3.48 -16.53
C LEU A 2 6.96 3.35 -16.88
N ALA A 3 6.26 2.47 -16.18
CA ALA A 3 4.85 2.24 -16.41
C ALA A 3 4.05 3.45 -15.91
N THR A 4 3.41 4.13 -16.86
CA THR A 4 2.03 4.67 -16.77
C THR A 4 1.88 5.91 -15.86
N GLU A 5 2.03 7.14 -16.37
CA GLU A 5 1.03 7.93 -17.12
C GLU A 5 -0.27 8.31 -16.39
N ARG A 6 -0.42 9.65 -16.22
CA ARG A 6 -1.64 10.51 -16.29
C ARG A 6 -2.63 10.65 -15.11
N CYS A 7 -2.59 11.87 -14.54
CA CYS A 7 -3.63 12.91 -14.40
C CYS A 7 -5.13 12.51 -14.38
N LEU A 8 -5.88 12.95 -13.35
CA LEU A 8 -7.25 13.54 -13.44
C LEU A 8 -7.81 13.91 -12.05
N MET A 9 -8.37 15.13 -11.92
CA MET A 9 -9.04 15.64 -10.71
C MET A 9 -10.40 14.95 -10.47
N THR A 10 -10.37 13.69 -10.04
CA THR A 10 -11.45 13.04 -9.30
C THR A 10 -10.81 12.17 -8.22
N LYS A 11 -10.72 12.69 -6.98
CA LYS A 11 -10.17 12.01 -5.78
C LYS A 11 -9.11 10.94 -6.13
N GLN A 12 -7.96 11.40 -6.65
CA GLN A 12 -6.93 10.55 -7.26
C GLN A 12 -6.74 9.26 -6.45
N ARG A 13 -7.12 8.12 -7.03
CA ARG A 13 -6.65 6.82 -6.53
C ARG A 13 -5.14 6.83 -6.71
N ARG A 14 -4.40 7.11 -5.64
CA ARG A 14 -2.94 6.90 -5.61
C ARG A 14 -2.69 5.49 -6.11
N THR A 15 -2.16 5.36 -7.31
CA THR A 15 -1.78 4.07 -7.89
C THR A 15 -0.52 3.65 -7.18
N PHE A 16 -0.66 2.78 -6.18
CA PHE A 16 0.48 2.18 -5.51
C PHE A 16 1.07 1.11 -6.40
N THR A 17 2.38 1.18 -6.62
CA THR A 17 3.12 0.16 -7.37
C THR A 17 3.04 -1.17 -6.62
N PRO A 18 3.06 -2.31 -7.34
CA PRO A 18 3.06 -3.62 -6.70
C PRO A 18 4.24 -3.80 -5.75
N GLU A 19 5.40 -3.19 -6.05
CA GLU A 19 6.57 -3.17 -5.16
C GLU A 19 6.25 -2.45 -3.85
N PHE A 20 5.59 -1.30 -3.90
CA PHE A 20 5.20 -0.55 -2.69
C PHE A 20 4.21 -1.34 -1.82
N LYS A 21 3.25 -2.05 -2.45
CA LYS A 21 2.31 -2.91 -1.71
C LYS A 21 3.06 -4.04 -1.02
N ARG A 22 4.07 -4.60 -1.68
CA ARG A 22 4.89 -5.68 -1.14
C ARG A 22 5.78 -5.20 0.00
N GLU A 23 6.43 -4.05 -0.14
CA GLU A 23 7.19 -3.46 0.97
C GLU A 23 6.28 -3.14 2.16
N ALA A 24 5.10 -2.59 1.93
CA ALA A 24 4.13 -2.29 2.99
C ALA A 24 3.68 -3.57 3.73
N ALA A 25 3.46 -4.67 3.02
CA ALA A 25 3.10 -5.95 3.62
C ALA A 25 4.29 -6.64 4.30
N CYS A 26 5.49 -6.57 3.71
CA CYS A 26 6.72 -7.03 4.36
C CYS A 26 6.98 -6.24 5.64
N LEU A 27 6.66 -4.95 5.72
CA LEU A 27 6.82 -4.16 6.94
C LEU A 27 5.91 -4.68 8.08
N VAL A 28 4.70 -5.12 7.77
CA VAL A 28 3.80 -5.77 8.75
C VAL A 28 4.33 -7.13 9.18
N LEU A 29 4.76 -7.96 8.22
CA LEU A 29 5.16 -9.35 8.47
C LEU A 29 6.55 -9.49 9.10
N ASP A 30 7.52 -8.72 8.61
CA ASP A 30 8.94 -8.78 8.97
C ASP A 30 9.23 -7.93 10.21
N GLN A 31 8.64 -6.73 10.26
CA GLN A 31 8.87 -5.76 11.33
C GLN A 31 7.87 -5.93 12.50
N GLY A 32 6.88 -6.83 12.37
CA GLY A 32 5.92 -7.17 13.42
C GLY A 32 4.90 -6.07 13.74
N TYR A 33 4.76 -5.07 12.86
CA TYR A 33 3.80 -3.99 13.06
C TYR A 33 2.38 -4.50 12.93
N SER A 34 1.46 -4.00 13.77
CA SER A 34 0.04 -4.24 13.56
C SER A 34 -0.42 -3.62 12.24
N HIS A 35 -1.38 -4.24 11.55
CA HIS A 35 -1.95 -3.72 10.30
C HIS A 35 -2.37 -2.25 10.43
N THR A 36 -2.90 -1.87 11.59
CA THR A 36 -3.34 -0.52 11.91
C THR A 36 -2.18 0.47 12.09
N GLU A 37 -1.06 0.04 12.69
CA GLU A 37 0.14 0.86 12.90
C GLU A 37 0.90 1.07 11.60
N ALA A 38 1.12 0.00 10.84
CA ALA A 38 1.74 0.07 9.52
C ALA A 38 0.91 0.94 8.56
N ALA A 39 -0.42 0.80 8.58
CA ALA A 39 -1.30 1.66 7.78
C ALA A 39 -1.20 3.13 8.21
N ARG A 40 -1.20 3.43 9.51
CA ARG A 40 -1.03 4.80 10.00
C ARG A 40 0.32 5.40 9.60
N SER A 41 1.40 4.63 9.73
CA SER A 41 2.77 5.07 9.40
C SER A 41 2.94 5.34 7.89
N LEU A 42 2.29 4.53 7.05
CA LEU A 42 2.34 4.67 5.59
C LEU A 42 1.26 5.61 5.03
N GLY A 43 0.38 6.15 5.88
CA GLY A 43 -0.77 6.96 5.45
C GLY A 43 -1.77 6.16 4.59
N LEU A 44 -1.85 4.85 4.83
CA LEU A 44 -2.75 3.91 4.18
C LEU A 44 -3.99 3.64 5.05
N VAL A 45 -5.00 3.07 4.41
CA VAL A 45 -6.15 2.52 5.11
C VAL A 45 -5.85 1.06 5.49
N GLU A 46 -6.13 0.66 6.73
CA GLU A 46 -5.92 -0.71 7.20
C GLU A 46 -6.55 -1.75 6.25
N SER A 47 -7.76 -1.48 5.75
CA SER A 47 -8.45 -2.36 4.80
C SER A 47 -7.70 -2.53 3.48
N ALA A 48 -6.96 -1.51 3.03
CA ALA A 48 -6.11 -1.61 1.84
C ALA A 48 -4.91 -2.51 2.11
N LEU A 49 -4.25 -2.32 3.27
CA LEU A 49 -3.10 -3.12 3.68
C LEU A 49 -3.47 -4.58 3.89
N ARG A 50 -4.58 -4.85 4.59
CA ARG A 50 -5.13 -6.20 4.79
C ARG A 50 -5.46 -6.89 3.47
N ARG A 51 -5.99 -6.15 2.50
CA ARG A 51 -6.25 -6.69 1.15
C ARG A 51 -4.95 -7.02 0.41
N TRP A 52 -3.90 -6.22 0.58
CA TRP A 52 -2.61 -6.48 -0.06
C TRP A 52 -1.86 -7.65 0.57
N VAL A 53 -1.85 -7.75 1.90
CA VAL A 53 -1.29 -8.91 2.63
C VAL A 53 -1.99 -10.20 2.21
N ASN A 54 -3.32 -10.17 1.99
CA ASN A 54 -4.08 -11.33 1.54
C ASN A 54 -3.96 -11.61 0.02
N GLN A 55 -3.37 -10.70 -0.75
CA GLN A 55 -3.11 -10.86 -2.20
C GLN A 55 -1.64 -11.22 -2.50
N LEU A 56 -0.80 -11.24 -1.48
CA LEU A 56 0.62 -11.57 -1.53
C LEU A 56 0.81 -13.08 -1.36
#